data_AF-A0A7Y8HQ85-F1
#
_entry.id   AF-A0A7Y8HQ85-F1
#
_cell.length_a   1.000
_cell.length_b   1.000
_cell.length_c   1.000
_cell.angle_alpha   90.00
_cell.angle_beta   90.00
_cell.angle_gamma   90.00
#
_symmetry.space_group_name_H-M   'P 1'
#
loop_
_entity.id
_entity.type
_entity.pdbx_description
1 polymer ?
#
loop_
_entity_poly.entity_id
_entity_poly.type
_entity_poly.pdbx_seq_one_letter_code
_entity_poly.pdbx_strand_id
1 'polypeptide(L)'
;GMTPFAFTINVEETAVTQDQKNLTTKYSVYYYSPTDGKLNNVECFTDTHVRVGSSDLPATRRIITYENGQVVVKNLTFRNHKLI
;
A
#
# COMPACT_ATOMS: atom_id res chain seq x y z
N GLY A 1 23.80 8.92 13.74
CA GLY A 1 23.47 7.77 12.87
C GLY A 1 21.97 7.63 12.81
N MET A 2 21.40 7.18 11.70
CA MET A 2 19.95 6.90 11.64
C MET A 2 19.56 5.86 12.69
N THR A 3 18.45 6.08 13.38
CA THR A 3 17.87 5.11 14.31
C THR A 3 17.49 3.85 13.52
N PRO A 4 17.95 2.65 13.93
CA PRO A 4 17.53 1.40 13.29
C PRO A 4 16.01 1.25 13.39
N PHE A 5 15.35 0.93 12.29
CA PHE A 5 13.93 0.56 12.26
C PHE A 5 13.75 -0.80 11.60
N ALA A 6 12.78 -1.57 12.07
CA ALA A 6 12.32 -2.80 11.43
C ALA A 6 10.96 -2.55 10.79
N PHE A 7 10.62 -3.35 9.79
CA PHE A 7 9.29 -3.35 9.21
C PHE A 7 8.83 -4.75 8.83
N THR A 8 7.52 -4.95 8.78
CA THR A 8 6.90 -6.12 8.17
C THR A 8 5.73 -5.71 7.28
N ILE A 9 5.47 -6.50 6.24
CA ILE A 9 4.38 -6.29 5.30
C ILE A 9 3.40 -7.44 5.47
N ASN A 10 2.16 -7.13 5.81
CA ASN A 10 1.05 -8.08 5.82
C ASN A 10 0.23 -7.91 4.55
N VAL A 11 0.27 -8.89 3.64
CA VAL A 11 -0.60 -8.91 2.46
C VAL A 11 -1.94 -9.53 2.85
N GLU A 12 -3.00 -8.76 2.69
CA GLU A 12 -4.34 -9.12 3.17
C GLU A 12 -5.23 -9.62 2.04
N GLU A 13 -5.18 -8.96 0.88
CA GLU A 13 -6.01 -9.29 -0.27
C GLU A 13 -5.20 -9.21 -1.57
N THR A 14 -5.51 -10.11 -2.50
CA THR A 14 -5.00 -10.12 -3.87
C THR A 14 -6.16 -10.26 -4.86
N ALA A 15 -5.96 -9.74 -6.07
CA ALA A 15 -6.83 -9.97 -7.21
C ALA A 15 -6.06 -10.73 -8.29
N VAL A 16 -6.76 -11.62 -9.00
CA VAL A 16 -6.21 -12.30 -10.18
C VAL A 16 -6.50 -11.46 -11.41
N THR A 17 -5.47 -11.15 -12.19
CA THR A 17 -5.59 -10.39 -13.44
C THR A 17 -6.13 -11.25 -14.58
N GLN A 18 -6.49 -10.62 -15.70
CA GLN A 18 -6.89 -11.33 -16.91
C GLN A 18 -5.80 -12.30 -17.41
N ASP A 19 -4.53 -11.97 -17.15
CA ASP A 19 -3.37 -12.77 -17.54
C ASP A 19 -2.98 -13.82 -16.49
N GLN A 20 -3.89 -14.13 -15.55
CA GLN A 20 -3.69 -15.11 -14.46
C GLN A 20 -2.51 -14.77 -13.54
N LYS A 21 -2.21 -13.48 -13.34
CA LYS A 21 -1.21 -13.00 -12.38
C LYS A 21 -1.87 -12.48 -11.11
N ASN A 22 -1.17 -12.50 -9.99
CA ASN A 22 -1.65 -11.94 -8.74
C ASN A 22 -1.25 -10.47 -8.61
N LEU A 23 -2.20 -9.61 -8.25
CA LEU A 23 -1.97 -8.23 -7.84
C LEU A 23 -2.41 -8.07 -6.39
N THR A 24 -1.54 -7.56 -5.53
CA THR A 24 -1.93 -7.17 -4.17
C THR A 24 -2.88 -5.98 -4.25
N THR A 25 -4.04 -6.07 -3.60
CA THR A 25 -5.05 -5.00 -3.54
C THR A 25 -5.18 -4.43 -2.14
N LYS A 26 -4.71 -5.15 -1.12
CA LYS A 26 -4.72 -4.67 0.26
C LYS A 26 -3.55 -5.23 1.03
N TYR A 27 -2.85 -4.34 1.72
CA TYR A 27 -1.72 -4.69 2.56
C TYR A 27 -1.48 -3.63 3.62
N SER A 28 -0.86 -4.04 4.71
CA SER A 28 -0.46 -3.16 5.80
C SER A 28 1.04 -3.27 6.03
N VAL A 29 1.70 -2.12 6.22
CA VAL A 29 3.12 -2.04 6.58
C VAL A 29 3.23 -1.56 8.01
N TYR A 30 3.88 -2.34 8.86
CA TYR A 30 4.12 -1.99 10.25
C TYR A 30 5.58 -1.60 10.40
N TYR A 31 5.82 -0.40 10.89
CA TYR A 31 7.15 0.09 11.23
C TYR A 31 7.31 0.07 12.73
N TYR A 32 8.35 -0.59 13.24
CA TYR A 32 8.54 -0.77 14.66
C TYR A 32 10.02 -0.75 15.05
N SER A 33 10.26 -0.48 16.33
CA SER A 33 11.58 -0.52 16.93
C SER A 33 12.07 -1.96 17.03
N PRO A 34 13.25 -2.30 16.46
CA PRO A 34 13.79 -3.66 16.53
C PRO A 34 14.25 -4.06 17.94
N THR A 35 14.42 -3.09 18.85
CA THR A 35 14.96 -3.36 20.19
C THR A 35 13.90 -3.66 21.23
N ASP A 36 12.73 -3.01 21.13
CA ASP A 36 11.64 -3.15 22.11
C ASP A 36 10.26 -3.43 21.48
N GLY A 37 10.19 -3.58 20.15
CA GLY A 37 8.97 -3.93 19.43
C GLY A 37 7.91 -2.84 19.36
N LYS A 38 8.20 -1.63 19.87
CA LYS A 38 7.23 -0.52 19.86
C LYS A 38 6.87 -0.12 18.43
N LEU A 39 5.58 -0.03 18.16
CA LEU A 39 5.05 0.45 16.89
C LEU A 39 5.34 1.95 16.75
N ASN A 40 5.99 2.31 15.65
CA ASN A 40 6.29 3.69 15.29
C ASN A 40 5.23 4.25 14.34
N ASN A 41 4.84 3.45 13.33
CA ASN A 41 3.85 3.82 12.33
C ASN A 41 3.20 2.55 11.77
N VAL A 42 1.97 2.69 11.30
CA VAL A 42 1.29 1.71 10.46
C VAL A 42 0.76 2.41 9.23
N GLU A 43 0.97 1.79 8.06
CA GLU A 43 0.41 2.27 6.80
C GLU A 43 -0.44 1.15 6.19
N CYS A 44 -1.74 1.37 6.10
CA CYS A 44 -2.67 0.44 5.47
C CYS A 44 -3.04 0.96 4.09
N PHE A 45 -2.83 0.13 3.08
CA PHE A 45 -3.10 0.42 1.69
C PHE A 45 -4.30 -0.38 1.19
N THR A 46 -5.16 0.28 0.44
CA THR A 46 -6.21 -0.38 -0.35
C THR A 46 -6.19 0.20 -1.76
N ASP A 47 -5.91 -0.66 -2.73
CA ASP A 47 -5.70 -0.30 -4.12
C ASP A 47 -6.76 -0.95 -5.03
N THR A 48 -7.20 -0.19 -6.01
CA THR A 48 -7.91 -0.73 -7.18
C THR A 48 -7.06 -0.53 -8.42
N HIS A 49 -7.32 -1.35 -9.44
CA HIS A 49 -6.59 -1.31 -10.70
C HIS A 49 -7.56 -1.17 -11.87
N VAL A 50 -7.09 -0.58 -12.96
CA VAL A 50 -7.80 -0.50 -14.25
C VAL A 50 -6.91 -1.08 -15.34
N ARG A 51 -7.49 -1.92 -16.19
CA ARG A 51 -6.80 -2.49 -17.35
C ARG A 51 -6.71 -1.44 -18.46
N VAL A 52 -5.50 -1.19 -18.97
CA VAL A 52 -5.22 -0.32 -20.11
C VAL A 52 -4.29 -1.08 -21.06
N GLY A 53 -4.76 -1.38 -22.27
CA GLY A 53 -4.05 -2.28 -23.19
C GLY A 53 -3.78 -3.64 -22.53
N SER A 54 -2.50 -4.03 -22.45
CA SER A 54 -2.05 -5.28 -21.83
C SER A 54 -1.51 -5.08 -20.40
N SER A 55 -1.86 -3.99 -19.72
CA SER A 55 -1.33 -3.67 -18.39
C SER A 55 -2.42 -3.27 -17.40
N ASP A 56 -2.37 -3.80 -16.19
CA ASP A 56 -3.18 -3.34 -15.06
C ASP A 56 -2.46 -2.20 -14.35
N LEU A 57 -3.08 -1.02 -14.29
CA LEU A 57 -2.50 0.19 -13.71
C LEU A 57 -3.31 0.63 -12.48
N PRO A 58 -2.69 1.26 -11.46
CA PRO A 58 -3.40 1.75 -10.28
C PRO A 58 -4.50 2.74 -10.67
N ALA A 59 -5.73 2.53 -10.19
CA ALA A 59 -6.89 3.37 -10.45
C ALA A 59 -7.25 4.24 -9.24
N THR A 60 -7.35 3.63 -8.06
CA THR A 60 -7.50 4.35 -6.79
C THR A 60 -6.58 3.77 -5.74
N ARG A 61 -6.17 4.61 -4.79
CA ARG A 61 -5.42 4.21 -3.61
C ARG A 61 -5.97 4.92 -2.39
N ARG A 62 -6.35 4.16 -1.37
CA ARG A 62 -6.58 4.67 -0.02
C ARG A 62 -5.38 4.30 0.83
N ILE A 63 -4.86 5.29 1.57
CA ILE A 63 -3.78 5.09 2.54
C ILE A 63 -4.33 5.55 3.89
N ILE A 64 -4.24 4.70 4.90
CA ILE A 64 -4.50 5.05 6.29
C ILE A 64 -3.15 4.99 7.01
N THR A 65 -2.71 6.11 7.58
CA THR A 65 -1.44 6.20 8.29
C THR A 65 -1.65 6.65 9.73
N TYR A 66 -0.71 6.32 10.62
CA TYR A 66 -0.64 6.93 11.95
C TYR A 66 0.56 7.89 12.01
N GLU A 67 0.31 9.16 11.72
CA GLU A 67 1.35 10.20 11.69
C GLU A 67 1.08 11.28 12.75
N ASN A 68 2.12 11.70 13.46
CA ASN A 68 2.05 12.77 14.48
C ASN A 68 0.96 12.53 15.56
N GLY A 69 0.77 11.28 15.99
CA GLY A 69 -0.20 10.93 17.02
C GLY A 69 -1.65 10.87 16.54
N GLN A 70 -1.89 10.99 15.23
CA GLN A 70 -3.23 11.00 14.65
C GLN A 70 -3.37 10.00 13.50
N VAL A 71 -4.59 9.48 13.33
CA VAL A 71 -4.95 8.69 12.15
C VAL A 71 -5.24 9.64 11.01
N VAL A 72 -4.55 9.47 9.89
CA VAL A 72 -4.75 10.26 8.67
C VAL A 72 -5.19 9.34 7.55
N VAL A 73 -6.22 9.76 6.79
CA VAL A 73 -6.73 9.01 5.64
C VAL A 73 -6.51 9.84 4.38
N LYS A 74 -5.75 9.29 3.42
CA LYS A 74 -5.48 9.90 2.11
C LYS A 74 -6.16 9.05 1.04
N ASN A 75 -6.90 9.70 0.15
CA ASN A 75 -7.54 9.05 -1.00
C ASN A 75 -6.98 9.65 -2.29
N LEU A 76 -6.49 8.79 -3.17
CA LEU A 76 -5.89 9.13 -4.45
C LEU A 76 -6.74 8.51 -5.56
N THR A 77 -7.00 9.28 -6.62
CA THR A 77 -7.64 8.79 -7.85
C THR A 77 -6.74 9.12 -9.02
N PHE A 78 -6.25 8.08 -9.69
CA PHE A 78 -5.41 8.19 -10.87
C PHE A 78 -6.29 8.24 -12.11
N ARG A 79 -5.97 9.13 -13.05
CA ARG A 79 -6.74 9.35 -14.27
C ARG A 79 -5.81 9.56 -15.45
N ASN A 80 -6.35 9.49 -16.66
CA ASN A 80 -5.65 9.73 -17.93
C ASN A 80 -4.50 8.75 -18.19
N HIS A 81 -4.68 7.49 -17.81
CA HIS A 81 -3.72 6.43 -18.10
C HIS A 81 -3.52 6.28 -19.61
N LYS A 82 -2.26 6.29 -20.04
CA LYS A 82 -1.84 6.04 -21.42
C LYS A 82 -0.61 5.15 -21.39
N LEU A 83 -0.62 4.10 -22.21
CA LEU A 83 0.61 3.40 -22.55
C LEU A 83 1.35 4.26 -23.59
N ILE A 84 2.67 4.37 -23.44
CA ILE A 84 3.57 5.07 -24.37
C ILE A 84 4.28 4.03 -25.22
#